data_AF-A0A2H1KUJ9-F1
#
_entry.id   AF-A0A2H1KUJ9-F1
#
_cell.length_a   1.000
_cell.length_b   1.000
_cell.length_c   1.000
_cell.angle_alpha   90.00
_cell.angle_beta   90.00
_cell.angle_gamma   90.00
#
_symmetry.space_group_name_H-M   'P 1'
#
loop_
_entity.id
_entity.type
_entity.pdbx_description
1 polymer ?
#
loop_
_entity_poly.entity_id
_entity_poly.type
_entity_poly.pdbx_seq_one_letter_code
_entity_poly.pdbx_strand_id
1 'polypeptide(L)'
;MTSTTPQRIFDAHLHIIDPAHPLVENNGYIPTPFTVTDYEHRINGLHIAGGAVVSGSFQAFDQSYLVDALAALGPTYVGVTQIPADTCEQQILRLHEKGIRAVRFNVARGGSASLDDMDRLARRVHDIAGWHTELYIDSRSIDDDLSSRITALPAASIGDCCTSR
;
A
#
# COMPACT_ATOMS: atom_id res chain seq x y z
N MET A 1 -1.92 -19.81 37.13
CA MET A 1 -1.50 -18.51 36.57
C MET A 1 -1.28 -18.71 35.08
N THR A 2 -2.30 -18.45 34.26
CA THR A 2 -2.15 -18.48 32.80
C THR A 2 -1.38 -17.24 32.38
N SER A 3 -0.09 -17.41 32.09
CA SER A 3 0.71 -16.38 31.43
C SER A 3 0.15 -16.21 30.02
N THR A 4 -0.71 -15.23 29.82
CA THR A 4 -1.18 -14.83 28.50
C THR A 4 -0.04 -14.07 27.82
N THR A 5 0.68 -14.75 26.93
CA THR A 5 1.57 -14.08 25.97
C THR A 5 0.77 -12.98 25.26
N PRO A 6 1.26 -11.72 25.24
CA PRO A 6 0.55 -10.64 24.55
C PRO A 6 0.30 -11.03 23.09
N GLN A 7 -0.93 -10.86 22.62
CA GLN A 7 -1.25 -11.10 21.21
C GLN A 7 -0.44 -10.12 20.36
N ARG A 8 0.34 -10.67 19.43
CA ARG A 8 1.07 -9.86 18.45
C ARG A 8 0.07 -9.31 17.43
N ILE A 9 0.09 -8.01 17.24
CA ILE A 9 -0.79 -7.31 16.30
C ILE A 9 0.00 -7.00 15.03
N PHE A 10 -0.64 -7.12 13.87
CA PHE A 10 -0.10 -6.63 12.60
C PHE A 10 -0.94 -5.43 12.17
N ASP A 11 -0.31 -4.28 11.99
CA ASP A 11 -0.99 -3.10 11.44
C ASP A 11 -1.11 -3.29 9.92
N ALA A 12 -2.28 -3.75 9.47
CA ALA A 12 -2.49 -4.11 8.08
C ALA A 12 -2.51 -2.91 7.13
N HIS A 13 -2.62 -1.68 7.63
CA HIS A 13 -2.75 -0.51 6.77
C HIS A 13 -2.41 0.78 7.51
N LEU A 14 -1.22 1.32 7.26
CA LEU A 14 -0.83 2.65 7.74
C LEU A 14 -0.24 3.53 6.64
N HIS A 15 -0.27 4.84 6.84
CA HIS A 15 0.36 5.81 5.97
C HIS A 15 1.42 6.56 6.76
N ILE A 16 2.62 6.74 6.17
CA ILE A 16 3.64 7.66 6.68
C ILE A 16 3.68 8.86 5.75
N ILE A 17 3.60 10.05 6.34
CA ILE A 17 3.60 11.35 5.66
C ILE A 17 4.76 12.16 6.25
N ASP A 18 5.94 11.97 5.66
CA ASP A 18 7.17 12.65 6.06
C ASP A 18 7.33 13.96 5.27
N PRO A 19 7.42 15.14 5.93
CA PRO A 19 7.61 16.43 5.28
C PRO A 19 8.88 16.55 4.43
N ALA A 20 9.85 15.66 4.59
CA ALA A 20 11.06 15.63 3.76
C ALA A 20 10.76 15.24 2.31
N HIS A 21 9.61 14.62 2.03
CA HIS A 21 9.21 14.18 0.71
C HIS A 21 8.05 15.04 0.18
N PRO A 22 8.09 15.45 -1.09
CA PRO A 22 7.05 16.28 -1.68
C PRO A 22 5.73 15.52 -1.79
N LEU A 23 4.63 16.22 -1.50
CA LEU A 23 3.28 15.70 -1.71
C LEU A 23 2.64 16.36 -2.92
N VAL A 24 1.82 15.60 -3.62
CA VAL A 24 0.97 16.07 -4.71
C VAL A 24 -0.44 16.21 -4.17
N GLU A 25 -1.04 17.39 -4.34
CA GLU A 25 -2.44 17.61 -4.02
C GLU A 25 -3.33 16.65 -4.81
N ASN A 26 -4.25 15.97 -4.13
CA ASN A 26 -5.23 15.11 -4.79
C ASN A 26 -6.64 15.54 -4.42
N ASN A 27 -7.39 16.12 -5.38
CA ASN A 27 -8.76 16.60 -5.19
C ASN A 27 -8.94 17.57 -4.01
N GLY A 28 -8.08 18.59 -3.87
CA GLY A 28 -8.20 19.56 -2.77
C GLY A 28 -7.62 19.07 -1.43
N TYR A 29 -7.01 17.87 -1.41
CA TYR A 29 -6.53 17.26 -0.18
C TYR A 29 -5.01 17.08 -0.18
N ILE A 30 -4.38 17.60 0.87
CA ILE A 30 -2.99 17.33 1.28
C ILE A 30 -3.05 16.95 2.76
N PRO A 31 -2.56 15.77 3.15
CA PRO A 31 -2.60 15.34 4.55
C PRO A 31 -1.63 16.15 5.41
N THR A 32 -1.93 16.27 6.70
CA THR A 32 -0.96 16.77 7.69
C THR A 32 0.16 15.76 7.90
N PRO A 33 1.36 16.20 8.29
CA PRO A 33 2.48 15.30 8.61
C PRO A 33 2.11 14.21 9.62
N PHE A 34 2.64 13.02 9.39
CA PHE A 34 2.57 11.87 10.30
C PHE A 34 3.79 10.99 10.04
N THR A 35 4.82 11.19 10.83
CA THR A 35 6.15 10.60 10.65
C THR A 35 6.23 9.19 11.24
N VAL A 36 7.32 8.47 10.95
CA VAL A 36 7.63 7.19 11.63
C VAL A 36 7.67 7.37 13.15
N THR A 37 8.27 8.46 13.63
CA THR A 37 8.30 8.79 15.06
C THR A 37 6.89 8.96 15.63
N ASP A 38 5.98 9.64 14.92
CA ASP A 38 4.59 9.82 15.36
C ASP A 38 3.85 8.47 15.43
N TYR A 39 4.11 7.61 14.45
CA TYR A 39 3.57 6.26 14.41
C TYR A 39 4.07 5.41 15.59
N GLU A 40 5.37 5.38 15.85
CA GLU A 40 5.97 4.65 16.98
C GLU A 40 5.38 5.09 18.33
N HIS A 41 5.19 6.40 18.52
CA HIS A 41 4.50 6.92 19.71
C HIS A 41 3.04 6.45 19.80
N ARG A 42 2.33 6.42 18.67
CA ARG A 42 0.92 6.00 18.61
C ARG A 42 0.74 4.53 18.93
N ILE A 43 1.66 3.67 18.49
CA ILE A 43 1.55 2.22 18.69
C ILE A 43 2.13 1.73 20.01
N ASN A 44 2.71 2.63 20.81
CA ASN A 44 3.29 2.28 22.09
C ASN A 44 2.25 1.60 23.00
N GLY A 45 2.58 0.40 23.49
CA GLY A 45 1.69 -0.43 24.32
C GLY A 45 0.73 -1.35 23.56
N LEU A 46 0.63 -1.25 22.22
CA LEU A 46 -0.28 -2.08 21.41
C LEU A 46 0.32 -3.43 20.97
N HIS A 47 1.58 -3.73 21.29
CA HIS A 47 2.28 -4.96 20.86
C HIS A 47 2.23 -5.21 19.33
N ILE A 48 2.36 -4.13 18.55
CA ILE A 48 2.52 -4.23 17.08
C ILE A 48 3.84 -4.96 16.78
N ALA A 49 3.74 -6.04 16.03
CA ALA A 49 4.88 -6.86 15.62
C ALA A 49 5.39 -6.53 14.20
N GLY A 50 4.62 -5.76 13.43
CA GLY A 50 4.91 -5.39 12.05
C GLY A 50 3.69 -4.73 11.40
N GLY A 51 3.81 -4.31 10.15
CA GLY A 51 2.71 -3.71 9.43
C GLY A 51 2.95 -3.46 7.95
N ALA A 52 1.94 -2.92 7.28
CA ALA A 52 2.02 -2.53 5.88
C ALA A 52 1.95 -1.00 5.76
N VAL A 53 3.03 -0.40 5.25
CA VAL A 53 3.07 1.02 4.90
C VAL A 53 2.53 1.17 3.49
N VAL A 54 1.37 1.79 3.37
CA VAL A 54 0.61 1.88 2.13
C VAL A 54 0.81 3.24 1.49
N SER A 55 1.02 3.26 0.18
CA SER A 55 1.15 4.49 -0.57
C SER A 55 -0.17 5.25 -0.66
N GLY A 56 -0.14 6.50 -0.20
CA GLY A 56 -1.22 7.46 -0.36
C GLY A 56 -1.24 8.03 -1.78
N SER A 57 -2.43 8.39 -2.26
CA SER A 57 -2.55 9.03 -3.59
C SER A 57 -1.75 10.34 -3.69
N PHE A 58 -1.53 11.01 -2.56
CA PHE A 58 -0.75 12.24 -2.44
C PHE A 58 0.77 12.02 -2.60
N GLN A 59 1.25 10.78 -2.63
CA GLN A 59 2.64 10.44 -2.93
C GLN A 59 2.87 10.10 -4.41
N ALA A 60 1.79 10.07 -5.21
CA ALA A 60 1.83 9.74 -6.64
C ALA A 60 2.66 8.47 -6.93
N PHE A 61 3.78 8.62 -7.65
CA PHE A 61 4.71 7.52 -7.97
C PHE A 61 6.06 7.65 -7.26
N ASP A 62 6.21 8.59 -6.32
CA ASP A 62 7.44 8.67 -5.54
C ASP A 62 7.60 7.41 -4.68
N GLN A 63 8.82 6.86 -4.70
CA GLN A 63 9.18 5.65 -3.95
C GLN A 63 10.12 5.98 -2.78
N SER A 64 10.69 7.18 -2.76
CA SER A 64 11.74 7.54 -1.80
C SER A 64 11.22 7.52 -0.36
N TYR A 65 10.06 8.14 -0.11
CA TYR A 65 9.46 8.15 1.22
C TYR A 65 9.16 6.74 1.75
N LEU A 66 8.72 5.82 0.88
CA LEU A 66 8.33 4.47 1.29
C LEU A 66 9.56 3.66 1.66
N VAL A 67 10.61 3.77 0.85
CA VAL A 67 11.90 3.12 1.12
C VAL A 67 12.50 3.63 2.43
N ASP A 68 12.45 4.94 2.67
CA ASP A 68 13.00 5.54 3.88
C ASP A 68 12.16 5.17 5.13
N ALA A 69 10.82 5.16 5.01
CA ALA A 69 9.93 4.73 6.07
C ALA A 69 10.15 3.26 6.46
N LEU A 70 10.30 2.36 5.48
CA LEU A 70 10.58 0.93 5.74
C LEU A 70 11.97 0.71 6.34
N ALA A 71 12.97 1.48 5.89
CA ALA A 71 14.30 1.43 6.47
C ALA A 71 14.30 1.84 7.96
N ALA A 72 13.48 2.83 8.33
CA ALA A 72 13.33 3.27 9.71
C ALA A 72 12.51 2.29 10.57
N LEU A 73 11.39 1.78 10.06
CA LEU A 73 10.49 0.86 10.78
C LEU A 73 11.06 -0.55 10.94
N GLY A 74 11.94 -0.97 10.03
CA GLY A 74 12.63 -2.25 10.08
C GLY A 74 11.93 -3.40 9.34
N PRO A 75 12.52 -4.61 9.38
CA PRO A 75 12.22 -5.71 8.46
C PRO A 75 10.86 -6.38 8.69
N THR A 76 10.16 -6.05 9.77
CA THR A 76 8.81 -6.56 10.04
C THR A 76 7.72 -5.72 9.37
N TYR A 77 8.10 -4.63 8.70
CA TYR A 77 7.22 -3.80 7.91
C TYR A 77 7.43 -4.04 6.41
N VAL A 78 6.35 -3.98 5.66
CA VAL A 78 6.35 -4.15 4.20
C VAL A 78 5.70 -2.96 3.51
N GLY A 79 6.13 -2.67 2.29
CA GLY A 79 5.57 -1.58 1.49
C GLY A 79 4.49 -2.05 0.53
N VAL A 80 3.42 -1.26 0.42
CA VAL A 80 2.42 -1.34 -0.65
C VAL A 80 2.55 -0.08 -1.48
N THR A 81 3.07 -0.19 -2.70
CA THR A 81 3.44 0.98 -3.52
C THR A 81 2.44 1.30 -4.63
N GLN A 82 2.52 2.49 -5.21
CA GLN A 82 1.93 2.80 -6.51
C GLN A 82 3.07 3.09 -7.50
N ILE A 83 3.07 2.43 -8.65
CA ILE A 83 4.10 2.58 -9.70
C ILE A 83 3.45 2.68 -11.09
N PRO A 84 4.11 3.30 -12.08
CA PRO A 84 3.65 3.30 -13.48
C PRO A 84 3.49 1.88 -14.05
N ALA A 85 2.52 1.67 -14.93
CA ALA A 85 2.23 0.37 -15.52
C ALA A 85 3.38 -0.18 -16.40
N ASP A 86 4.21 0.70 -16.93
CA ASP A 86 5.38 0.41 -17.76
C ASP A 86 6.69 0.27 -16.95
N THR A 87 6.63 0.30 -15.62
CA THR A 87 7.79 0.09 -14.74
C THR A 87 8.52 -1.19 -15.15
N CYS A 88 9.84 -1.08 -15.33
CA CYS A 88 10.68 -2.19 -15.77
C CYS A 88 10.89 -3.23 -14.65
N GLU A 89 11.22 -4.45 -15.05
CA GLU A 89 11.48 -5.56 -14.13
C GLU A 89 12.59 -5.25 -13.13
N GLN A 90 13.69 -4.63 -13.57
CA GLN A 90 14.81 -4.29 -12.71
C GLN A 90 14.38 -3.35 -11.58
N GLN A 91 13.47 -2.41 -11.86
CA GLN A 91 12.96 -1.50 -10.85
C GLN A 91 12.03 -2.22 -9.87
N ILE A 92 11.19 -3.15 -10.34
CA ILE A 92 10.32 -3.98 -9.47
C ILE A 92 11.18 -4.80 -8.50
N LEU A 93 12.23 -5.46 -8.99
CA LEU A 93 13.15 -6.25 -8.16
C LEU A 93 13.90 -5.37 -7.15
N ARG A 94 14.35 -4.19 -7.57
CA ARG A 94 14.98 -3.22 -6.65
C ARG A 94 14.05 -2.79 -5.52
N LEU A 95 12.77 -2.53 -5.83
CA LEU A 95 11.76 -2.21 -4.83
C LEU A 95 11.48 -3.41 -3.91
N HIS A 96 11.49 -4.63 -4.46
CA HIS A 96 11.34 -5.85 -3.67
C HIS A 96 12.47 -6.00 -2.64
N GLU A 97 13.72 -5.73 -3.02
CA GLU A 97 14.86 -5.72 -2.09
C GLU A 97 14.71 -4.68 -0.97
N LYS A 98 13.93 -3.62 -1.18
CA LYS A 98 13.62 -2.59 -0.18
C LYS A 98 12.40 -2.91 0.70
N GLY A 99 11.85 -4.12 0.60
CA GLY A 99 10.73 -4.56 1.45
C GLY A 99 9.34 -4.28 0.87
N ILE A 100 9.23 -3.83 -0.38
CA ILE A 100 7.94 -3.69 -1.05
C ILE A 100 7.42 -5.07 -1.47
N ARG A 101 6.15 -5.34 -1.20
CA ARG A 101 5.50 -6.64 -1.40
C ARG A 101 4.17 -6.56 -2.13
N ALA A 102 3.69 -5.37 -2.44
CA ALA A 102 2.43 -5.19 -3.14
C ALA A 102 2.38 -3.89 -3.94
N VAL A 103 1.51 -3.88 -4.94
CA VAL A 103 1.12 -2.69 -5.69
C VAL A 103 -0.32 -2.30 -5.35
N ARG A 104 -0.61 -1.01 -5.29
CA ARG A 104 -1.93 -0.45 -5.00
C ARG A 104 -2.52 0.22 -6.23
N PHE A 105 -3.80 -0.04 -6.50
CA PHE A 105 -4.57 0.67 -7.52
C PHE A 105 -5.74 1.41 -6.90
N ASN A 106 -5.90 2.69 -7.27
CA ASN A 106 -7.03 3.50 -6.88
C ASN A 106 -8.10 3.48 -7.99
N VAL A 107 -9.02 2.52 -7.89
CA VAL A 107 -10.11 2.34 -8.85
C VAL A 107 -11.25 3.33 -8.56
N ALA A 108 -11.54 3.59 -7.28
CA ALA A 108 -12.67 4.44 -6.87
C ALA A 108 -12.54 5.92 -7.29
N ARG A 109 -11.33 6.43 -7.50
CA ARG A 109 -11.11 7.84 -7.91
C ARG A 109 -10.72 8.01 -9.38
N GLY A 110 -10.92 6.97 -10.21
CA GLY A 110 -10.53 7.03 -11.63
C GLY A 110 -9.04 7.30 -11.78
N GLY A 111 -8.20 6.59 -11.02
CA GLY A 111 -6.75 6.69 -11.11
C GLY A 111 -6.25 6.50 -12.55
N SER A 112 -5.04 6.99 -12.82
CA SER A 112 -4.44 7.12 -14.17
C SER A 112 -4.24 5.82 -14.96
N ALA A 113 -4.55 4.65 -14.40
CA ALA A 113 -4.41 3.35 -15.05
C ALA A 113 -5.78 2.83 -15.49
N SER A 114 -5.88 2.39 -16.74
CA SER A 114 -7.04 1.62 -17.19
C SER A 114 -7.15 0.30 -16.40
N LEU A 115 -8.34 -0.31 -16.34
CA LEU A 115 -8.51 -1.63 -15.73
C LEU A 115 -7.62 -2.70 -16.38
N ASP A 116 -7.27 -2.52 -17.67
CA ASP A 116 -6.36 -3.39 -18.39
C ASP A 116 -4.90 -3.17 -17.97
N ASP A 117 -4.49 -1.93 -17.73
CA ASP A 117 -3.15 -1.63 -17.17
C ASP A 117 -3.01 -2.17 -15.76
N MET A 118 -4.07 -2.10 -14.96
CA MET A 118 -4.14 -2.72 -13.64
C MET A 118 -3.93 -4.22 -13.73
N ASP A 119 -4.71 -4.95 -14.54
CA ASP A 119 -4.59 -6.41 -14.68
C ASP A 119 -3.19 -6.80 -15.17
N ARG A 120 -2.68 -6.10 -16.20
CA ARG A 120 -1.35 -6.34 -16.74
C ARG A 120 -0.26 -6.12 -15.70
N LEU A 121 -0.30 -5.01 -14.97
CA LEU A 121 0.72 -4.72 -13.95
C LEU A 121 0.62 -5.68 -12.78
N ALA A 122 -0.59 -6.00 -12.31
CA ALA A 122 -0.85 -6.96 -11.23
C ALA A 122 -0.23 -8.34 -11.53
N ARG A 123 -0.47 -8.86 -12.74
CA ARG A 123 0.15 -10.14 -13.18
C ARG A 123 1.67 -10.04 -13.26
N ARG A 124 2.19 -8.96 -13.84
CA ARG A 124 3.65 -8.77 -13.97
C ARG A 124 4.36 -8.71 -12.62
N VAL A 125 3.86 -7.93 -11.66
CA VAL A 125 4.51 -7.82 -10.34
C VAL A 125 4.42 -9.12 -9.55
N HIS A 126 3.34 -9.88 -9.74
CA HIS A 126 3.20 -11.21 -9.19
C HIS A 126 4.21 -12.19 -9.80
N ASP A 127 4.34 -12.23 -11.13
CA ASP A 127 5.25 -13.15 -11.83
C ASP A 127 6.73 -12.85 -11.54
N ILE A 128 7.09 -11.57 -11.43
CA ILE A 128 8.48 -11.13 -11.20
C ILE A 128 8.91 -11.31 -9.75
N ALA A 129 8.05 -10.92 -8.80
CA ALA A 129 8.45 -10.70 -7.41
C ALA A 129 7.47 -11.28 -6.37
N GLY A 130 6.42 -11.99 -6.81
CA GLY A 130 5.39 -12.56 -5.95
C GLY A 130 4.53 -11.50 -5.26
N TRP A 131 4.43 -10.29 -5.81
CA TRP A 131 3.69 -9.20 -5.18
C TRP A 131 2.17 -9.41 -5.24
N HIS A 132 1.49 -8.92 -4.21
CA HIS A 132 0.03 -8.84 -4.16
C HIS A 132 -0.48 -7.54 -4.77
N THR A 133 -1.76 -7.52 -5.14
CA THR A 133 -2.44 -6.31 -5.59
C THR A 133 -3.44 -5.83 -4.53
N GLU A 134 -3.27 -4.61 -4.04
CA GLU A 134 -4.25 -3.94 -3.19
C GLU A 134 -5.16 -3.05 -4.05
N LEU A 135 -6.47 -3.22 -3.92
CA LEU A 135 -7.47 -2.45 -4.64
C LEU A 135 -8.19 -1.50 -3.69
N TYR A 136 -8.10 -0.20 -3.96
CA TYR A 136 -8.96 0.80 -3.34
C TYR A 136 -10.17 1.04 -4.24
N ILE A 137 -11.30 0.47 -3.84
CA ILE A 137 -12.53 0.38 -4.63
C ILE A 137 -13.75 0.64 -3.74
N ASP A 138 -14.76 1.31 -4.28
CA ASP A 138 -16.07 1.41 -3.63
C ASP A 138 -16.85 0.13 -3.92
N SER A 139 -17.27 -0.60 -2.89
CA SER A 139 -18.02 -1.85 -3.07
C SER A 139 -19.29 -1.68 -3.92
N ARG A 140 -19.88 -0.48 -3.95
CA ARG A 140 -21.07 -0.16 -4.76
C ARG A 140 -20.75 0.01 -6.25
N SER A 141 -19.49 0.21 -6.61
CA SER A 141 -19.05 0.31 -8.01
C SER A 141 -18.54 -1.02 -8.58
N ILE A 142 -18.63 -2.12 -7.82
CA ILE A 142 -18.25 -3.45 -8.31
C ILE A 142 -19.39 -3.99 -9.17
N ASP A 143 -19.22 -3.91 -10.49
CA ASP A 143 -20.06 -4.61 -11.46
C ASP A 143 -19.52 -6.02 -11.76
N ASP A 144 -20.25 -6.77 -12.59
CA ASP A 144 -19.90 -8.15 -12.95
C ASP A 144 -18.55 -8.25 -13.68
N ASP A 145 -18.19 -7.25 -14.49
CA ASP A 145 -16.90 -7.22 -15.21
C ASP A 145 -15.74 -7.05 -14.21
N LEU A 146 -15.84 -6.05 -13.33
CA LEU A 146 -14.83 -5.77 -12.33
C LEU A 146 -14.70 -6.92 -11.32
N SER A 147 -15.81 -7.51 -10.89
CA SER A 147 -15.81 -8.70 -10.03
C SER A 147 -15.08 -9.87 -10.69
N SER A 148 -15.35 -10.13 -11.97
CA SER A 148 -14.69 -11.19 -12.75
C SER A 148 -13.19 -10.93 -12.89
N ARG A 149 -12.78 -9.68 -13.11
CA ARG A 149 -11.37 -9.29 -13.19
C ARG A 149 -10.64 -9.47 -11.87
N ILE A 150 -11.21 -8.98 -10.77
CA ILE A 150 -10.63 -9.07 -9.43
C ILE A 150 -10.42 -10.53 -9.03
N THR A 151 -11.42 -11.38 -9.27
CA THR A 151 -11.34 -12.82 -8.94
C THR A 151 -10.36 -13.58 -9.84
N ALA A 152 -10.01 -13.05 -11.01
CA ALA A 152 -9.01 -13.64 -11.92
C ALA A 152 -7.57 -13.15 -11.66
N LEU A 153 -7.36 -12.23 -10.72
CA LEU A 153 -6.01 -11.80 -10.33
C LEU A 153 -5.31 -12.89 -9.51
N PRO A 154 -3.98 -13.06 -9.66
CA PRO A 154 -3.25 -14.13 -9.00
C PRO A 154 -3.22 -13.97 -7.47
N ALA A 155 -3.14 -12.73 -6.98
CA ALA A 155 -3.26 -12.42 -5.56
C ALA A 155 -3.75 -10.99 -5.37
N ALA A 156 -4.91 -10.82 -4.73
CA ALA A 156 -5.53 -9.53 -4.50
C ALA A 156 -6.07 -9.37 -3.07
N SER A 157 -6.01 -8.14 -2.56
CA SER A 157 -6.69 -7.68 -1.36
C SER A 157 -7.50 -6.43 -1.68
N ILE A 158 -8.55 -6.19 -0.91
CA ILE A 158 -9.34 -4.96 -0.99
C ILE A 158 -8.94 -4.10 0.21
N GLY A 159 -8.32 -2.96 -0.08
CA GLY A 159 -7.99 -1.94 0.91
C GLY A 159 -9.17 -0.98 1.02
N ASP A 160 -10.07 -1.26 1.96
CA ASP A 160 -11.21 -0.40 2.24
C ASP A 160 -10.89 0.51 3.43
N CYS A 161 -10.65 1.79 3.17
CA CYS A 161 -10.92 2.77 4.22
C CYS A 161 -12.44 2.88 4.22
N CYS A 162 -13.08 2.24 5.21
CA CYS A 162 -14.40 2.63 5.66
C CYS A 162 -14.40 4.16 5.82
N THR A 163 -14.80 4.86 4.77
CA THR A 163 -15.07 6.29 4.83
C THR A 163 -16.38 6.37 5.57
N SER A 164 -16.30 6.27 6.90
CA SER A 164 -17.32 6.84 7.75
C SER A 164 -17.47 8.28 7.29
N ARG A 165 -18.68 8.56 6.80
CA ARG A 165 -19.20 9.86 6.41
C ARG A 165 -18.71 11.01 7.28
#